data_AF-A0A545BAL0-F1
#
_entry.id   AF-A0A545BAL0-F1
#
_cell.length_a   1.000
_cell.length_b   1.000
_cell.length_c   1.000
_cell.angle_alpha   90.00
_cell.angle_beta   90.00
_cell.angle_gamma   90.00
#
_symmetry.space_group_name_H-M   'P 1'
#
loop_
_entity.id
_entity.type
_entity.pdbx_description
1 polymer ?
#
loop_
_entity_poly.entity_id
_entity_poly.type
_entity_poly.pdbx_seq_one_letter_code
_entity_poly.pdbx_strand_id
1 'polypeptide(L)'
;MLRITSELPYLDQAGHVYVPLAGPARSCLKLNRHASRIWREALRRPVDLDTLPELDRDFLLGLTRNGVLRTTPAPTSVSGSASAPVPAPASSSEGV
;
A
#
# COMPACT_ATOMS: atom_id res chain seq x y z
N MET A 1 10.73 -3.82 -1.08
CA MET A 1 10.15 -2.54 -0.63
C MET A 1 8.71 -2.35 -1.10
N LEU A 2 7.79 -2.24 -0.15
CA LEU A 2 6.35 -2.05 -0.35
C LEU A 2 5.93 -0.68 0.17
N ARG A 3 5.02 -0.01 -0.55
CA ARG A 3 4.33 1.17 -0.03
C ARG A 3 3.05 0.72 0.65
N ILE A 4 2.90 1.11 1.91
CA ILE A 4 1.74 0.79 2.74
C ILE A 4 0.85 2.03 2.81
N THR A 5 -0.45 1.84 2.58
CA THR A 5 -1.48 2.87 2.73
C THR A 5 -2.62 2.37 3.58
N SER A 6 -3.25 3.26 4.36
CA SER A 6 -4.47 2.95 5.11
C SER A 6 -5.69 3.09 4.19
N GLU A 7 -6.49 2.03 4.06
CA GLU A 7 -7.74 2.09 3.29
C GLU A 7 -8.91 2.61 4.12
N LEU A 8 -8.85 2.41 5.44
CA LEU A 8 -9.89 2.81 6.38
C LEU A 8 -9.47 4.04 7.20
N PRO A 9 -10.43 4.88 7.62
CA PRO A 9 -10.14 5.98 8.52
C PRO A 9 -9.63 5.44 9.87
N TYR A 10 -8.52 5.99 10.36
CA TYR A 10 -7.95 5.66 11.66
C TYR A 10 -7.93 6.89 12.56
N LEU A 11 -7.97 6.67 13.87
CA LEU A 11 -7.83 7.73 14.87
C LEU A 11 -6.47 7.59 15.55
N ASP A 12 -5.65 8.64 15.51
CA ASP A 12 -4.39 8.73 16.27
C ASP A 12 -4.57 9.70 17.43
N GLN A 13 -4.68 9.18 18.65
CA GLN A 13 -4.93 9.99 19.84
C GLN A 13 -4.20 9.41 21.06
N ALA A 14 -3.64 10.30 21.89
CA ALA A 14 -2.91 9.94 23.11
C ALA A 14 -1.76 8.92 22.88
N GLY A 15 -1.15 8.93 21.69
CA GLY A 15 -0.05 8.03 21.33
C GLY A 15 -0.49 6.61 20.96
N HIS A 16 -1.81 6.40 20.80
CA HIS A 16 -2.41 5.16 20.36
C HIS A 16 -3.15 5.36 19.03
N VAL A 17 -3.02 4.38 18.16
CA VAL A 17 -3.76 4.33 16.90
C VAL A 17 -4.93 3.36 17.06
N TYR A 18 -6.12 3.80 16.64
CA TYR A 18 -7.34 3.02 16.63
C TYR A 18 -7.74 2.77 15.18
N VAL A 19 -7.87 1.51 14.81
CA VAL A 19 -8.19 1.10 13.44
C VAL A 19 -9.51 0.34 13.41
N PRO A 20 -10.44 0.69 12.52
CA PRO A 20 -11.62 -0.13 12.30
C PRO A 20 -11.22 -1.41 11.55
N LEU A 21 -11.76 -2.54 11.98
CA LEU A 21 -11.61 -3.81 11.26
C LEU A 21 -12.71 -3.92 10.21
N ALA A 22 -12.35 -4.29 8.99
CA ALA A 22 -13.33 -4.60 7.97
C ALA A 22 -14.07 -5.89 8.37
N GLY A 23 -15.36 -5.78 8.69
CA GLY A 23 -16.18 -6.94 9.06
C GLY A 23 -17.55 -6.54 9.61
N PRO A 24 -18.49 -7.50 9.68
CA PRO A 24 -19.87 -7.26 10.14
C PRO A 24 -19.95 -6.77 11.58
N ALA A 25 -18.93 -7.09 12.40
CA ALA A 25 -18.85 -6.74 13.81
C ALA A 25 -18.48 -5.28 14.10
N ARG A 26 -18.21 -4.44 13.08
CA ARG A 26 -17.83 -3.00 13.21
C ARG A 26 -16.87 -2.74 14.38
N SER A 27 -15.89 -3.61 14.56
CA SER A 27 -15.03 -3.59 15.73
C SER A 27 -13.84 -2.66 15.49
N CYS A 28 -13.48 -1.86 16.49
CA CYS A 28 -12.30 -1.01 16.48
C CYS A 28 -11.19 -1.67 17.29
N LEU A 29 -10.02 -1.82 16.69
CA LEU A 29 -8.84 -2.36 17.33
C LEU A 29 -7.95 -1.22 17.83
N LYS A 30 -7.73 -1.18 19.15
CA LYS A 30 -6.77 -0.26 19.78
C LYS A 30 -5.37 -0.87 19.68
N LEU A 31 -4.48 -0.19 18.97
CA LEU A 31 -3.09 -0.61 18.88
C LEU A 31 -2.34 -0.25 20.17
N ASN A 32 -1.45 -1.15 20.59
CA ASN A 32 -0.52 -0.86 21.68
C ASN A 32 0.51 0.20 21.21
N ARG A 33 1.35 0.69 22.13
CA ARG A 33 2.29 1.79 21.84
C ARG A 33 3.30 1.42 20.75
N HIS A 34 3.80 0.19 20.77
CA HIS A 34 4.76 -0.31 19.79
C HIS A 34 4.13 -0.45 18.41
N ALA A 35 3.00 -1.15 18.30
CA ALA A 35 2.24 -1.31 17.06
C ALA A 35 1.80 0.04 16.45
N SER A 36 1.41 1.01 17.30
CA SER A 36 1.07 2.37 16.86
C SER A 36 2.27 3.11 16.26
N ARG A 37 3.49 2.82 16.73
CA ARG A 37 4.73 3.38 16.15
C ARG A 37 5.02 2.73 14.80
N ILE A 38 4.98 1.41 14.72
CA ILE A 38 5.21 0.65 13.48
C ILE A 38 4.21 1.07 12.41
N TRP A 39 2.92 1.21 12.75
CA TRP A 39 1.88 1.71 11.86
C TRP A 39 2.24 3.08 11.26
N ARG A 40 2.63 4.03 12.10
CA ARG A 40 2.99 5.39 11.66
C ARG A 40 4.23 5.41 10.79
N GLU A 41 5.25 4.61 11.12
CA GLU A 41 6.45 4.49 10.28
C GLU A 41 6.12 3.87 8.93
N ALA A 42 5.27 2.83 8.92
CA ALA A 42 4.85 2.14 7.71
C ALA A 42 4.06 3.03 6.75
N LEU A 43 3.24 3.95 7.25
CA LEU A 43 2.51 4.92 6.42
C LEU A 43 3.40 6.07 5.91
N ARG A 44 4.50 6.38 6.62
CA ARG A 44 5.38 7.50 6.26
C ARG A 44 6.39 7.15 5.19
N ARG A 45 6.88 5.91 5.14
CA ARG A 45 7.96 5.49 4.26
C ARG A 45 7.70 4.09 3.69
N PRO A 46 8.25 3.77 2.51
CA PRO A 46 8.26 2.40 2.02
C PRO A 46 8.89 1.47 3.05
N VAL A 47 8.26 0.32 3.28
CA VAL A 47 8.68 -0.68 4.26
C VAL A 47 9.22 -1.88 3.52
N ASP A 48 10.31 -2.45 4.02
CA ASP A 48 10.81 -3.73 3.53
C ASP A 48 10.53 -4.83 4.56
N LEU A 49 9.53 -5.67 4.26
CA LEU A 49 9.02 -6.68 5.20
C LEU A 49 10.09 -7.70 5.60
N ASP A 50 11.06 -7.98 4.72
CA ASP A 50 12.15 -8.93 4.97
C ASP A 50 13.19 -8.40 5.98
N THR A 51 13.23 -7.08 6.19
CA THR A 51 14.14 -6.44 7.16
C THR A 51 13.51 -6.24 8.54
N LEU A 52 12.19 -6.45 8.64
CA LEU A 52 11.47 -6.24 9.89
C LEU A 52 11.60 -7.45 10.82
N PRO A 53 11.51 -7.22 12.15
CA PRO A 53 11.31 -8.29 13.10
C PRO A 53 10.06 -9.10 12.75
N GLU A 54 10.10 -10.42 13.02
CA GLU A 54 9.02 -11.34 12.66
C GLU A 54 7.65 -10.89 13.19
N LEU A 55 7.60 -10.42 14.45
CA LEU A 55 6.38 -9.91 15.07
C LEU A 55 5.82 -8.66 14.37
N ASP A 56 6.70 -7.74 13.95
CA ASP A 56 6.28 -6.50 13.29
C ASP A 56 5.81 -6.78 11.86
N ARG A 57 6.48 -7.71 11.18
CA ARG A 57 6.07 -8.22 9.88
C ARG A 57 4.69 -8.88 9.95
N ASP A 58 4.49 -9.79 10.90
CA ASP A 58 3.22 -10.51 11.06
C ASP A 58 2.08 -9.54 11.38
N PHE A 59 2.35 -8.52 12.22
CA PHE A 59 1.40 -7.44 12.49
C PHE A 59 0.94 -6.70 11.22
N LEU A 60 1.87 -6.24 10.37
CA LEU A 60 1.53 -5.53 9.13
C LEU A 60 0.80 -6.43 8.12
N LEU A 61 1.20 -7.70 8.02
CA LEU A 61 0.53 -8.70 7.18
C LEU A 61 -0.88 -8.98 7.69
N GLY A 62 -1.08 -9.11 9.00
CA GLY A 62 -2.38 -9.30 9.62
C GLY A 62 -3.34 -8.16 9.30
N LEU A 63 -2.88 -6.90 9.40
CA LEU A 63 -3.68 -5.74 9.04
C LEU A 63 -4.01 -5.66 7.55
N THR A 64 -3.11 -6.14 6.70
CA THR A 64 -3.34 -6.24 5.26
C THR A 64 -4.40 -7.31 4.94
N ARG A 65 -4.31 -8.49 5.58
CA ARG A 65 -5.32 -9.56 5.44
C ARG A 65 -6.71 -9.13 5.91
N ASN A 66 -6.78 -8.29 6.94
CA ASN A 66 -8.03 -7.72 7.45
C ASN A 66 -8.53 -6.52 6.62
N GLY A 67 -7.88 -6.17 5.51
CA GLY A 67 -8.29 -5.06 4.65
C GLY A 67 -8.12 -3.67 5.28
N VAL A 68 -7.39 -3.57 6.39
CA VAL A 68 -7.13 -2.29 7.07
C VAL A 68 -6.00 -1.54 6.36
N LEU A 69 -4.97 -2.29 5.95
CA LEU A 69 -3.84 -1.80 5.16
C LEU A 69 -3.90 -2.35 3.75
N ARG A 70 -3.39 -1.55 2.81
CA ARG A 70 -3.12 -1.98 1.44
C ARG A 70 -1.63 -1.86 1.16
N THR A 71 -1.08 -2.93 0.62
CA THR A 71 0.30 -2.97 0.15
C THR A 71 0.30 -2.79 -1.37
N THR A 72 1.11 -1.86 -1.85
CA THR A 72 1.43 -1.73 -3.27
C THR A 72 2.93 -1.88 -3.44
N PRO A 73 3.41 -2.50 -4.53
CA PRO A 73 4.84 -2.45 -4.83
C PRO A 73 5.24 -0.98 -4.90
N ALA A 74 6.29 -0.59 -4.18
CA ALA A 74 6.82 0.77 -4.31
C ALA A 74 7.14 0.97 -5.80
N PRO A 75 6.81 2.13 -6.40
CA PRO A 75 7.13 2.36 -7.80
C PRO A 75 8.64 2.21 -7.91
N THR A 76 9.08 1.10 -8.50
CA THR A 76 10.39 1.07 -9.13
C THR A 76 10.32 2.22 -10.10
N SER A 77 11.18 3.21 -9.91
CA SER A 77 11.29 4.36 -10.80
C SER A 77 11.76 3.85 -12.17
N VAL A 78 10.89 3.18 -12.91
CA VAL A 78 11.07 2.94 -14.33
C VAL A 78 10.76 4.27 -14.98
N SER A 79 11.81 5.07 -15.13
CA SER A 79 11.86 6.17 -16.08
C SER A 79 11.80 5.57 -17.49
N GLY A 80 10.65 5.02 -17.84
CA GLY A 80 10.29 4.53 -19.16
C GLY A 80 9.37 5.53 -19.83
N SER A 81 9.88 6.74 -20.07
CA SER A 81 9.30 7.63 -21.07
C SER A 81 9.58 7.00 -22.43
N ALA A 82 8.64 6.20 -22.93
CA ALA A 82 8.58 5.84 -24.33
C ALA A 82 7.27 6.39 -24.87
N SER A 83 7.37 7.66 -25.27
CA SER A 83 6.45 8.39 -26.11
C SER A 83 5.93 7.49 -27.23
N ALA A 84 4.61 7.29 -27.31
CA ALA A 84 3.99 6.62 -28.44
C ALA A 84 4.15 7.50 -29.70
N PRO A 85 4.76 7.03 -30.80
CA PRO A 85 4.53 7.63 -32.10
C PRO A 85 3.24 7.05 -32.68
N VAL A 86 2.37 7.98 -33.07
CA VAL A 86 1.08 7.87 -33.77
C VAL A 86 1.05 6.78 -34.86
N PRO A 87 -0.05 6.00 -35.01
CA PRO A 87 -0.19 5.09 -36.13
C PRO A 87 -0.31 5.86 -37.45
N ALA A 88 0.56 5.56 -38.41
CA ALA A 88 0.44 6.04 -39.79
C ALA A 88 -0.79 5.41 -40.47
N PRO A 89 -1.59 6.16 -41.24
CA PRO A 89 -2.71 5.58 -41.97
C PRO A 89 -2.22 4.68 -43.11
N ALA A 90 -2.87 3.53 -43.24
CA ALA A 90 -2.70 2.61 -44.36
C ALA A 90 -3.02 3.32 -45.68
N SER A 91 -2.09 3.29 -46.62
CA SER A 91 -2.38 3.64 -48.02
C SER A 91 -2.46 2.35 -48.83
N SER A 92 -3.67 2.08 -49.28
CA SER A 92 -4.06 1.00 -50.17
C SER A 92 -3.40 1.11 -51.55
N SER A 93 -3.36 -0.05 -52.18
CA SER A 93 -2.98 -0.41 -53.54
C SER A 93 -3.56 0.44 -54.69
N GLU A 94 -2.73 0.67 -55.71
CA GLU A 94 -3.01 0.75 -57.16
C GLU A 94 -1.63 0.56 -57.83
N GLY A 95 -1.35 -0.34 -58.77
CA GLY A 95 -2.18 -0.95 -59.79
C GLY A 95 -1.79 -0.41 -61.17
N VAL A 96 -0.59 -0.72 -61.70
CA VAL A 96 -0.30 -0.75 -63.15
C VAL A 96 0.95 -1.58 -63.43
#